data_AF-A0A3N5K3G3-F1
#
_entry.id   AF-A0A3N5K3G3-F1
#
_cell.length_a   1.000
_cell.length_b   1.000
_cell.length_c   1.000
_cell.angle_alpha   90.00
_cell.angle_beta   90.00
_cell.angle_gamma   90.00
#
_symmetry.space_group_name_H-M   'P 1'
#
loop_
_entity.id
_entity.type
_entity.pdbx_description
1 polymer ?
#
loop_
_entity_poly.entity_id
_entity_poly.type
_entity_poly.pdbx_seq_one_letter_code
_entity_poly.pdbx_strand_id
1 'polypeptide(L)'
;MFHNWNNRTLFILMIFLSMNLYTLSVSQELVWNDEFNDAVLDKKKWDQPEYNRRNNNAGPDGWWLKEDSYLDGQGHLIIRARKIENRNSDSDPYDYSTGAVRTLGKFEQKFGKFEIRCQLPTQPGWWVAFWLFAEGVHHEDESGRDGTEIDIFEGFGWTDKMQHALHWDGYGDKH
;
A
#
# COMPACT_ATOMS: atom_id res chain seq x y z
N MET A 1 -19.33 5.49 80.10
CA MET A 1 -19.39 6.97 80.09
C MET A 1 -18.67 7.42 78.84
N PHE A 2 -19.40 8.04 77.91
CA PHE A 2 -18.97 8.35 76.54
C PHE A 2 -17.73 9.26 76.49
N HIS A 3 -16.85 9.04 75.51
CA HIS A 3 -15.86 10.02 75.07
C HIS A 3 -15.97 10.22 73.55
N ASN A 4 -16.15 11.48 73.19
CA ASN A 4 -16.31 12.04 71.84
C ASN A 4 -15.18 11.67 70.89
N TRP A 5 -15.53 11.38 69.63
CA TRP A 5 -14.64 11.51 68.48
C TRP A 5 -15.22 12.56 67.53
N ASN A 6 -14.43 13.61 67.31
CA ASN A 6 -14.75 14.75 66.45
C ASN A 6 -14.67 14.37 64.97
N ASN A 7 -15.74 14.61 64.22
CA ASN A 7 -15.74 14.59 62.75
C ASN A 7 -14.92 15.78 62.22
N ARG A 8 -13.84 15.51 61.49
CA ARG A 8 -13.17 16.51 60.64
C ARG A 8 -13.30 16.08 59.19
N THR A 9 -14.24 16.69 58.48
CA THR A 9 -14.38 16.56 57.02
C THR A 9 -13.28 17.37 56.34
N LEU A 10 -12.42 16.71 55.57
CA LEU A 10 -11.43 17.35 54.71
C LEU A 10 -12.10 17.70 53.37
N PHE A 11 -12.18 18.99 53.03
CA PHE A 11 -12.54 19.43 51.69
C PHE A 11 -11.27 19.65 50.87
N ILE A 12 -11.07 18.84 49.83
CA ILE A 12 -10.01 19.06 48.82
C ILE A 12 -10.63 19.91 47.71
N LEU A 13 -10.19 21.16 47.59
CA LEU A 13 -10.52 22.03 46.47
C LEU A 13 -9.58 21.69 45.30
N MET A 14 -10.05 20.91 44.32
CA MET A 14 -9.36 20.74 43.04
C MET A 14 -9.64 21.96 42.15
N ILE A 15 -8.63 22.81 41.99
CA ILE A 15 -8.64 23.87 40.99
C ILE A 15 -8.29 23.22 39.64
N PHE A 16 -9.28 23.09 38.75
CA PHE A 16 -9.03 22.75 37.36
C PHE A 16 -8.52 23.99 36.63
N LEU A 17 -7.21 24.05 36.42
CA LEU A 17 -6.61 25.04 35.52
C LEU A 17 -6.90 24.59 34.08
N SER A 18 -7.79 25.31 33.38
CA SER A 18 -8.03 25.07 31.96
C SER A 18 -6.82 25.51 31.14
N MET A 19 -5.95 24.57 30.80
CA MET A 19 -4.94 24.80 29.76
C MET A 19 -5.65 24.78 28.40
N ASN A 20 -5.68 25.93 27.74
CA ASN A 20 -6.07 26.00 26.33
C ASN A 20 -4.98 25.30 25.50
N LEU A 21 -5.22 24.04 25.16
CA LEU A 21 -4.43 23.31 24.18
C LEU A 21 -4.81 23.86 22.80
N TYR A 22 -3.95 24.68 22.22
CA TYR A 22 -4.04 25.01 20.80
C TYR A 22 -3.70 23.76 20.01
N THR A 23 -4.70 23.11 19.44
CA THR A 23 -4.48 22.08 18.42
C THR A 23 -3.96 22.77 17.16
N LEU A 24 -2.71 22.51 16.80
CA LEU A 24 -2.22 22.82 15.46
C LEU A 24 -2.98 21.92 14.49
N SER A 25 -3.99 22.48 13.83
CA SER A 25 -4.62 21.84 12.69
C SER A 25 -3.61 21.83 11.55
N VAL A 26 -3.02 20.66 11.27
CA VAL A 26 -2.28 20.44 10.03
C VAL A 26 -3.31 20.42 8.91
N SER A 27 -3.43 21.52 8.16
CA SER A 27 -4.25 21.56 6.94
C SER A 27 -3.60 20.64 5.91
N GLN A 28 -4.22 19.49 5.62
CA GLN A 28 -3.80 18.62 4.54
C GLN A 28 -4.40 19.13 3.23
N GLU A 29 -3.55 19.50 2.28
CA GLU A 29 -3.97 19.86 0.92
C GLU A 29 -3.92 18.62 0.03
N LEU A 30 -4.99 18.39 -0.75
CA LEU A 30 -5.03 17.32 -1.73
C LEU A 30 -4.29 17.75 -3.01
N VAL A 31 -3.06 17.30 -3.17
CA VAL A 31 -2.20 17.67 -4.31
C VAL A 31 -2.31 16.72 -5.50
N TRP A 32 -2.76 15.48 -5.27
CA TRP A 32 -2.91 14.46 -6.29
C TRP A 32 -3.95 13.42 -5.85
N ASN A 33 -4.79 12.97 -6.78
CA ASN A 33 -5.77 11.90 -6.55
C ASN A 33 -6.16 11.24 -7.88
N ASP A 34 -6.76 10.06 -7.76
CA ASP A 34 -7.55 9.46 -8.83
C ASP A 34 -8.74 8.73 -8.22
N GLU A 35 -9.95 9.19 -8.55
CA GLU A 35 -11.21 8.59 -8.13
C GLU A 35 -11.74 7.58 -9.18
N PHE A 36 -10.97 7.33 -10.25
CA PHE A 36 -11.24 6.31 -11.27
C PHE A 36 -12.61 6.43 -11.97
N ASN A 37 -13.14 7.66 -12.07
CA ASN A 37 -14.44 7.96 -12.67
C ASN A 37 -14.40 8.09 -14.21
N ASP A 38 -13.21 8.11 -14.80
CA ASP A 38 -13.04 8.18 -16.25
C ASP A 38 -13.44 6.86 -16.93
N ALA A 39 -13.65 6.89 -18.24
CA ALA A 39 -13.98 5.68 -19.02
C ALA A 39 -12.77 4.75 -19.20
N VAL A 40 -11.56 5.29 -19.13
CA VAL A 40 -10.29 4.59 -19.28
C VAL A 40 -9.26 5.17 -18.32
N LEU A 41 -8.25 4.37 -17.97
CA LEU A 41 -7.19 4.81 -17.08
C LEU A 41 -6.45 6.04 -17.64
N ASP A 42 -6.27 7.08 -16.81
CA ASP A 42 -5.55 8.28 -17.22
C ASP A 42 -4.05 7.98 -17.40
N LYS A 43 -3.62 7.92 -18.67
CA LYS A 43 -2.23 7.64 -19.05
C LYS A 43 -1.25 8.72 -18.61
N LYS A 44 -1.72 9.93 -18.28
CA LYS A 44 -0.90 10.99 -17.68
C LYS A 44 -0.57 10.72 -16.23
N LYS A 45 -1.38 9.91 -15.53
CA LYS A 45 -1.19 9.52 -14.13
C LYS A 45 -0.56 8.15 -13.99
N TRP A 46 -1.01 7.17 -14.78
CA TRP A 46 -0.69 5.77 -14.58
C TRP A 46 0.03 5.14 -15.77
N ASP A 47 1.12 4.45 -15.50
CA ASP A 47 1.77 3.48 -16.37
C ASP A 47 1.26 2.07 -16.05
N GLN A 48 1.10 1.24 -17.08
CA GLN A 48 0.67 -0.15 -16.96
C GLN A 48 1.79 -1.04 -17.49
N PRO A 49 2.61 -1.65 -16.63
CA PRO A 49 3.70 -2.51 -17.07
C PRO A 49 3.17 -3.78 -17.73
N GLU A 50 3.94 -4.31 -18.68
CA GLU A 50 3.61 -5.57 -19.37
C GLU A 50 4.87 -6.41 -19.61
N TYR A 51 5.06 -7.44 -18.80
CA TYR A 51 6.20 -8.37 -18.88
C TYR A 51 5.97 -9.60 -18.01
N ASN A 52 6.83 -10.62 -18.19
CA ASN A 52 6.90 -11.77 -17.29
C ASN A 52 7.46 -11.31 -15.94
N ARG A 53 6.57 -11.08 -14.98
CA ARG A 53 6.93 -10.51 -13.66
C ARG A 53 7.53 -11.56 -12.74
N ARG A 54 7.13 -12.83 -12.89
CA ARG A 54 7.55 -13.94 -12.04
C ARG A 54 7.77 -15.16 -12.92
N ASN A 55 9.00 -15.27 -13.43
CA ASN A 55 9.49 -16.50 -14.01
C ASN A 55 9.62 -17.55 -12.88
N ASN A 56 9.10 -18.74 -13.13
CA ASN A 56 9.05 -19.85 -12.19
C ASN A 56 9.53 -21.13 -12.89
N ASN A 57 10.79 -21.50 -12.70
CA ASN A 57 11.34 -22.73 -13.29
C ASN A 57 10.65 -24.03 -12.82
N ALA A 58 9.80 -23.98 -11.79
CA ALA A 58 9.11 -25.14 -11.23
C ALA A 58 7.61 -25.21 -11.58
N GLY A 59 7.11 -24.33 -12.46
CA GLY A 59 5.74 -24.36 -12.96
C GLY A 59 5.28 -23.00 -13.49
N PRO A 60 3.96 -22.79 -13.66
CA PRO A 60 3.41 -21.64 -14.36
C PRO A 60 4.02 -20.28 -13.98
N ASP A 61 4.26 -19.45 -14.99
CA ASP A 61 4.78 -18.10 -14.82
C ASP A 61 3.68 -17.11 -14.43
N GLY A 62 4.11 -15.98 -13.86
CA GLY A 62 3.27 -14.85 -13.49
C GLY A 62 3.55 -13.62 -14.35
N TRP A 63 2.54 -13.19 -15.10
CA TRP A 63 2.64 -12.05 -16.02
C TRP A 63 1.93 -10.82 -15.49
N TRP A 64 2.51 -9.65 -15.74
CA TRP A 64 1.76 -8.40 -15.74
C TRP A 64 1.28 -8.10 -17.15
N LEU A 65 -0.03 -7.85 -17.31
CA LEU A 65 -0.65 -7.51 -18.59
C LEU A 65 -1.49 -6.24 -18.46
N LYS A 66 -1.42 -5.36 -19.47
CA LYS A 66 -2.16 -4.08 -19.44
C LYS A 66 -3.66 -4.28 -19.37
N GLU A 67 -4.17 -5.26 -20.09
CA GLU A 67 -5.60 -5.61 -20.16
C GLU A 67 -6.19 -6.11 -18.84
N ASP A 68 -5.35 -6.42 -17.85
CA ASP A 68 -5.77 -6.85 -16.52
C ASP A 68 -5.75 -5.70 -15.49
N SER A 69 -5.45 -4.47 -15.91
CA SER A 69 -5.69 -3.22 -15.17
C SER A 69 -6.68 -2.34 -15.93
N TYR A 70 -7.92 -2.22 -15.49
CA TYR A 70 -8.94 -1.44 -16.21
C TYR A 70 -9.97 -0.82 -15.28
N LEU A 71 -10.71 0.18 -15.76
CA LEU A 71 -11.79 0.81 -15.00
C LEU A 71 -13.10 0.06 -15.25
N ASP A 72 -13.87 -0.20 -14.19
CA ASP A 72 -15.17 -0.86 -14.31
C ASP A 72 -16.28 0.07 -14.84
N GLY A 73 -16.04 1.40 -14.79
CA GLY A 73 -17.02 2.44 -15.10
C GLY A 73 -17.97 2.75 -13.93
N GLN A 74 -17.66 2.28 -12.73
CA GLN A 74 -18.37 2.52 -11.47
C GLN A 74 -17.46 3.19 -10.43
N GLY A 75 -16.36 3.80 -10.86
CA GLY A 75 -15.43 4.50 -9.99
C GLY A 75 -14.36 3.61 -9.36
N HIS A 76 -14.05 2.45 -9.96
CA HIS A 76 -13.00 1.57 -9.45
C HIS A 76 -11.98 1.19 -10.52
N LEU A 77 -10.72 1.21 -10.12
CA LEU A 77 -9.66 0.46 -10.79
C LEU A 77 -9.77 -1.02 -10.43
N ILE A 78 -9.91 -1.86 -11.45
CA ILE A 78 -9.88 -3.31 -11.35
C ILE A 78 -8.47 -3.80 -11.68
N ILE A 79 -7.88 -4.52 -10.73
CA ILE A 79 -6.67 -5.31 -10.93
C ILE A 79 -7.11 -6.78 -10.93
N ARG A 80 -7.20 -7.38 -12.11
CA ARG A 80 -7.73 -8.73 -12.29
C ARG A 80 -6.62 -9.75 -12.34
N ALA A 81 -6.71 -10.79 -11.52
CA ALA A 81 -5.88 -11.99 -11.66
C ALA A 81 -6.65 -13.11 -12.39
N ARG A 82 -6.00 -13.83 -13.30
CA ARG A 82 -6.61 -14.96 -14.03
C ARG A 82 -5.58 -15.96 -14.55
N LYS A 83 -6.06 -17.16 -14.87
CA LYS A 83 -5.30 -18.14 -15.66
C LYS A 83 -5.32 -17.75 -17.13
N ILE A 84 -4.21 -17.93 -17.83
CA ILE A 84 -4.04 -17.65 -19.26
C ILE A 84 -3.38 -18.84 -19.96
N GLU A 85 -3.39 -18.85 -21.29
CA GLU A 85 -2.56 -19.79 -22.05
C GLU A 85 -1.08 -19.56 -21.74
N ASN A 86 -0.29 -20.64 -21.72
CA ASN A 86 1.16 -20.54 -21.54
C ASN A 86 1.77 -19.63 -22.62
N ARG A 87 2.51 -18.62 -22.19
CA ARG A 87 3.13 -17.62 -23.08
C ARG A 87 4.60 -17.92 -23.37
N ASN A 88 5.17 -18.92 -22.71
CA ASN A 88 6.54 -19.36 -22.87
C ASN A 88 6.65 -20.54 -23.84
N SER A 89 7.89 -20.91 -24.19
CA SER A 89 8.21 -22.08 -25.01
C SER A 89 8.61 -23.30 -24.17
N ASP A 90 7.96 -23.49 -23.03
CA ASP A 90 8.16 -24.62 -22.12
C ASP A 90 6.96 -25.58 -22.15
N SER A 91 6.92 -26.51 -21.18
CA SER A 91 5.88 -27.54 -21.09
C SER A 91 4.74 -27.18 -20.14
N ASP A 92 4.67 -25.94 -19.64
CA ASP A 92 3.63 -25.59 -18.68
C ASP A 92 2.24 -25.60 -19.35
N PRO A 93 1.22 -26.12 -18.66
CA PRO A 93 -0.12 -26.24 -19.23
C PRO A 93 -0.84 -24.89 -19.36
N TYR A 94 -0.41 -23.88 -18.60
CA TYR A 94 -0.99 -22.54 -18.54
C TYR A 94 -0.04 -21.61 -17.76
N ASP A 95 -0.28 -20.31 -17.85
CA ASP A 95 0.33 -19.28 -17.00
C ASP A 95 -0.75 -18.55 -16.17
N TYR A 96 -0.33 -17.62 -15.31
CA TYR A 96 -1.21 -16.66 -14.66
C TYR A 96 -0.89 -15.22 -15.10
N SER A 97 -1.90 -14.38 -15.20
CA SER A 97 -1.73 -12.93 -15.33
C SER A 97 -2.38 -12.17 -14.19
N THR A 98 -1.85 -10.97 -13.93
CA THR A 98 -2.53 -9.92 -13.18
C THR A 98 -2.28 -8.54 -13.80
N GLY A 99 -3.06 -7.54 -13.41
CA GLY A 99 -2.75 -6.15 -13.67
C GLY A 99 -1.75 -5.56 -12.66
N ALA A 100 -1.11 -4.47 -13.04
CA ALA A 100 -0.46 -3.52 -12.15
C ALA A 100 -0.60 -2.10 -12.73
N VAL A 101 -0.49 -1.08 -11.87
CA VAL A 101 -0.36 0.33 -12.28
C VAL A 101 0.72 0.99 -11.43
N ARG A 102 1.43 1.98 -12.00
CA ARG A 102 2.45 2.76 -11.29
C ARG A 102 2.50 4.20 -11.78
N THR A 103 2.96 5.13 -10.96
CA THR A 103 3.12 6.55 -11.31
C THR A 103 4.51 6.89 -11.86
N LEU A 104 5.31 5.86 -12.19
CA LEU A 104 6.69 6.00 -12.67
C LEU A 104 6.80 7.00 -13.84
N GLY A 105 7.65 8.01 -13.69
CA GLY A 105 7.87 9.07 -14.67
C GLY A 105 6.71 10.07 -14.83
N LYS A 106 5.71 10.03 -13.94
CA LYS A 106 4.48 10.85 -14.02
C LYS A 106 4.22 11.64 -12.74
N PHE A 107 4.29 10.97 -11.60
CA PHE A 107 4.08 11.59 -10.30
C PHE A 107 4.95 10.91 -9.24
N GLU A 108 5.69 11.74 -8.50
CA GLU A 108 6.48 11.36 -7.35
C GLU A 108 6.39 12.50 -6.33
N GLN A 109 6.25 12.14 -5.05
CA GLN A 109 6.05 13.11 -3.98
C GLN A 109 6.95 12.75 -2.81
N LYS A 110 7.79 13.70 -2.40
CA LYS A 110 8.55 13.63 -1.16
C LYS A 110 7.70 14.14 0.00
N PHE A 111 7.47 13.28 1.00
CA PHE A 111 6.62 13.55 2.16
C PHE A 111 5.15 13.74 1.84
N GLY A 112 4.29 13.49 2.83
CA GLY A 112 2.86 13.67 2.70
C GLY A 112 2.12 12.49 3.29
N LYS A 113 0.84 12.40 2.95
CA LYS A 113 -0.03 11.29 3.34
C LYS A 113 -0.51 10.60 2.07
N PHE A 114 -0.32 9.29 2.02
CA PHE A 114 -0.73 8.45 0.90
C PHE A 114 -1.85 7.55 1.39
N GLU A 115 -2.99 7.55 0.69
CA GLU A 115 -4.17 6.78 1.07
C GLU A 115 -4.70 6.02 -0.14
N ILE A 116 -5.18 4.80 0.12
CA ILE A 116 -5.90 3.96 -0.82
C ILE A 116 -7.13 3.41 -0.11
N ARG A 117 -8.23 3.27 -0.86
CA ARG A 117 -9.37 2.46 -0.46
C ARG A 117 -9.54 1.34 -1.47
N CYS A 118 -9.37 0.09 -1.04
CA CYS A 118 -9.48 -1.07 -1.91
C CYS A 118 -10.31 -2.19 -1.26
N GLN A 119 -10.84 -3.07 -2.09
CA GLN A 119 -11.44 -4.34 -1.67
C GLN A 119 -10.50 -5.48 -2.09
N LEU A 120 -10.13 -6.34 -1.15
CA LEU A 120 -9.26 -7.49 -1.42
C LEU A 120 -10.07 -8.69 -1.96
N PRO A 121 -9.44 -9.57 -2.76
CA PRO A 121 -10.11 -10.78 -3.23
C PRO A 121 -10.44 -11.73 -2.08
N THR A 122 -11.48 -12.55 -2.23
CA THR A 122 -11.90 -13.52 -1.20
C THR A 122 -11.43 -14.94 -1.47
N GLN A 123 -10.98 -15.20 -2.69
CA GLN A 123 -10.47 -16.48 -3.18
C GLN A 123 -9.05 -16.69 -2.64
N PRO A 124 -8.57 -17.93 -2.47
CA PRO A 124 -7.19 -18.13 -2.04
C PRO A 124 -6.17 -17.81 -3.14
N GLY A 125 -4.90 -17.61 -2.75
CA GLY A 125 -3.76 -17.62 -3.67
C GLY A 125 -3.33 -16.28 -4.28
N TRP A 126 -3.87 -15.16 -3.79
CA TRP A 126 -3.42 -13.82 -4.20
C TRP A 126 -2.38 -13.24 -3.25
N TRP A 127 -1.59 -12.31 -3.79
CA TRP A 127 -0.72 -11.39 -3.09
C TRP A 127 -1.01 -10.00 -3.66
N VAL A 128 -1.57 -9.11 -2.84
CA VAL A 128 -1.94 -7.75 -3.22
C VAL A 128 -1.08 -6.77 -2.44
N ALA A 129 -0.56 -5.74 -3.10
CA ALA A 129 0.26 -4.73 -2.47
C ALA A 129 -0.16 -3.32 -2.89
N PHE A 130 -0.01 -2.37 -1.97
CA PHE A 130 0.08 -0.94 -2.25
C PHE A 130 1.33 -0.42 -1.57
N TRP A 131 2.26 0.07 -2.37
CA TRP A 131 3.63 0.29 -1.97
C TRP A 131 4.19 1.50 -2.71
N LEU A 132 5.23 2.10 -2.14
CA LEU A 132 5.94 3.23 -2.71
C LEU A 132 7.37 2.83 -3.03
N PHE A 133 7.87 3.39 -4.13
CA PHE A 133 9.20 3.14 -4.64
C PHE A 133 9.93 4.47 -4.78
N ALA A 134 10.95 4.71 -3.96
CA ALA A 134 11.79 5.90 -4.10
C ALA A 134 12.69 5.77 -5.33
N GLU A 135 12.96 6.88 -6.04
CA GLU A 135 13.78 6.89 -7.26
C GLU A 135 15.13 6.15 -7.10
N GLY A 136 15.79 6.31 -5.95
CA GLY A 136 17.11 5.75 -5.69
C GLY A 136 17.14 4.35 -5.08
N VAL A 137 16.00 3.67 -4.88
CA VAL A 137 15.98 2.34 -4.20
C VAL A 137 16.72 1.23 -4.97
N HIS A 138 17.03 1.43 -6.25
CA HIS A 138 17.89 0.54 -7.03
C HIS A 138 19.37 0.92 -7.01
N HIS A 139 19.71 2.08 -6.45
CA HIS A 139 21.09 2.42 -6.16
C HIS A 139 21.50 1.68 -4.89
N GLU A 140 22.72 1.17 -4.87
CA GLU A 140 23.24 0.38 -3.75
C GLU A 140 24.63 0.90 -3.41
N ASP A 141 24.73 1.64 -2.30
CA ASP A 141 26.02 2.11 -1.77
C ASP A 141 26.27 1.70 -0.31
N GLU A 142 25.40 0.83 0.23
CA GLU A 142 25.44 0.31 1.61
C GLU A 142 25.33 1.40 2.68
N SER A 143 24.89 2.61 2.32
CA SER A 143 24.84 3.75 3.25
C SER A 143 23.53 3.85 4.04
N GLY A 144 22.49 3.13 3.62
CA GLY A 144 21.11 3.22 4.11
C GLY A 144 20.39 4.47 3.63
N ARG A 145 20.88 5.13 2.57
CA ARG A 145 20.40 6.46 2.13
C ARG A 145 20.10 6.57 0.64
N ASP A 146 20.29 5.50 -0.09
CA ASP A 146 20.03 5.39 -1.52
C ASP A 146 18.53 5.37 -1.82
N GLY A 147 17.71 4.81 -0.93
CA GLY A 147 16.27 4.89 -1.05
C GLY A 147 15.58 3.96 -0.07
N THR A 148 14.26 3.92 -0.15
CA THR A 148 13.46 2.97 0.63
C THR A 148 12.23 2.59 -0.18
N GLU A 149 11.97 1.29 -0.25
CA GLU A 149 10.65 0.78 -0.58
C GLU A 149 9.79 0.74 0.67
N ILE A 150 8.58 1.27 0.53
CA ILE A 150 7.63 1.41 1.63
C ILE A 150 6.37 0.63 1.27
N ASP A 151 6.20 -0.53 1.89
CA ASP A 151 4.98 -1.32 1.75
C ASP A 151 3.90 -0.76 2.68
N ILE A 152 3.08 0.14 2.13
CA ILE A 152 1.93 0.70 2.86
C ILE A 152 0.96 -0.41 3.21
N PHE A 153 0.77 -1.42 2.35
CA PHE A 153 0.32 -2.74 2.81
C PHE A 153 0.70 -3.83 1.81
N GLU A 154 0.86 -5.04 2.34
CA GLU A 154 0.81 -6.29 1.59
C GLU A 154 -0.19 -7.25 2.24
N GLY A 155 -1.01 -7.90 1.43
CA GLY A 155 -1.99 -8.87 1.86
C GLY A 155 -1.87 -10.17 1.10
N PHE A 156 -2.15 -11.27 1.78
CA PHE A 156 -2.00 -12.62 1.23
C PHE A 156 -3.28 -13.43 1.43
N GLY A 157 -3.70 -14.15 0.37
CA GLY A 157 -4.96 -14.92 0.37
C GLY A 157 -5.01 -16.14 1.27
N TRP A 158 -4.03 -16.35 2.15
CA TRP A 158 -3.97 -17.43 3.13
C TRP A 158 -3.97 -16.94 4.59
N THR A 159 -4.05 -15.63 4.82
CA THR A 159 -4.13 -15.04 6.17
C THR A 159 -5.07 -13.83 6.19
N ASP A 160 -5.60 -13.52 7.36
CA ASP A 160 -6.39 -12.33 7.66
C ASP A 160 -5.54 -11.12 8.11
N LYS A 161 -4.21 -11.24 8.00
CA LYS A 161 -3.25 -10.19 8.39
C LYS A 161 -2.83 -9.37 7.18
N MET A 162 -2.68 -8.07 7.41
CA MET A 162 -1.98 -7.17 6.51
C MET A 162 -0.56 -6.95 7.05
N GLN A 163 0.41 -6.98 6.15
CA GLN A 163 1.81 -6.71 6.43
C GLN A 163 2.18 -5.31 5.98
N HIS A 164 3.18 -4.75 6.67
CA HIS A 164 3.78 -3.46 6.37
C HIS A 164 5.28 -3.65 6.53
N ALA A 165 6.06 -3.11 5.60
CA ALA A 165 7.51 -3.29 5.59
C ALA A 165 8.21 -2.05 5.05
N LEU A 166 9.50 -1.97 5.38
CA LEU A 166 10.44 -1.01 4.83
C LEU A 166 11.65 -1.81 4.35
N HIS A 167 12.04 -1.60 3.11
CA HIS A 167 13.21 -2.23 2.49
C HIS A 167 14.19 -1.14 2.04
N TRP A 168 15.44 -1.23 2.47
CA TRP A 168 16.50 -0.25 2.19
C TRP A 168 17.84 -0.97 1.95
N ASP A 169 18.82 -0.28 1.35
CA ASP A 169 20.12 -0.84 0.95
C ASP A 169 20.06 -1.96 -0.12
N GLY A 170 19.10 -1.85 -1.03
CA GLY A 170 19.04 -2.66 -2.26
C GLY A 170 17.66 -3.26 -2.54
N TYR A 171 17.54 -3.85 -3.73
CA TYR A 171 16.32 -4.49 -4.21
C TYR A 171 16.62 -5.81 -4.91
N GLY A 172 15.64 -6.73 -4.99
CA GLY A 172 15.84 -8.03 -5.62
C GLY A 172 16.64 -9.00 -4.73
N ASP A 173 17.85 -9.40 -5.13
CA ASP A 173 18.65 -10.38 -4.38
C ASP A 173 19.12 -9.85 -3.01
N LYS A 174 19.10 -8.52 -2.81
CA LYS A 174 19.45 -7.85 -1.55
C LYS A 174 18.23 -7.46 -0.70
N HIS A 175 17.01 -7.82 -1.14
CA HIS A 175 15.74 -7.52 -0.49
C HIS A 175 15.31 -8.60 0.53
#